data_AF-A0A2K8VDW7-F1
#
_entry.id   AF-A0A2K8VDW7-F1
#
_cell.length_a   1.000
_cell.length_b   1.000
_cell.length_c   1.000
_cell.angle_alpha   90.00
_cell.angle_beta   90.00
_cell.angle_gamma   90.00
#
_symmetry.space_group_name_H-M   'P 1'
#
loop_
_entity.id
_entity.type
_entity.pdbx_description
1 polymer ?
#
loop_
_entity_poly.entity_id
_entity_poly.type
_entity_poly.pdbx_seq_one_letter_code
_entity_poly.pdbx_strand_id
1 'polypeptide(L)'
;MKKIPLILIILTFFGCNQKEKNLNLAKTETKTELTEKSETIFWLDTISNDKFLKIYSTPENDWQNLTAEFGNENKKHKIDLKTEEYQMLGIPFTNQIEWITEKSFALINGCGTNCRYVLIFNTESEKPIVMPIEYYPEIKYADYKTDNPNLYIAVEQNNDNSLSLIIIETDSQKTEKVNLPKDWNRGIGQIYGIVDKIEIKNSKINIVQYQENGIKKELNKILTLK
;
A
#
# COMPACT_ATOMS: atom_id res chain seq x y z
N MET A 1 53.13 10.19 -31.41
CA MET A 1 51.93 10.52 -32.20
C MET A 1 50.86 11.10 -31.28
N LYS A 2 50.33 12.26 -31.69
CA LYS A 2 49.09 12.96 -31.30
C LYS A 2 48.74 13.08 -29.79
N LYS A 3 49.16 14.22 -29.24
CA LYS A 3 48.51 14.90 -28.11
C LYS A 3 47.07 15.24 -28.51
N ILE A 4 46.09 14.79 -27.75
CA ILE A 4 44.69 15.22 -27.89
C ILE A 4 44.50 16.41 -26.95
N PRO A 5 44.16 17.61 -27.43
CA PRO A 5 43.93 18.75 -26.56
C PRO A 5 42.56 18.63 -25.89
N LEU A 6 42.54 18.80 -24.57
CA LEU A 6 41.33 18.94 -23.77
C LEU A 6 40.70 20.31 -24.08
N ILE A 7 39.73 20.33 -25.00
CA ILE A 7 38.97 21.54 -25.31
C ILE A 7 37.83 21.63 -24.30
N LEU A 8 37.98 22.52 -23.32
CA LEU A 8 36.89 23.04 -22.51
C LEU A 8 35.99 23.88 -23.44
N ILE A 9 34.84 23.34 -23.85
CA ILE A 9 33.79 24.13 -24.49
C ILE A 9 32.84 24.60 -23.39
N ILE A 10 33.07 25.82 -22.93
CA ILE A 10 32.10 26.59 -22.15
C ILE A 10 31.04 27.08 -23.15
N LEU A 11 29.84 26.51 -23.14
CA LEU A 11 28.68 27.03 -23.87
C LEU A 11 27.80 27.82 -22.91
N THR A 12 28.12 29.10 -22.80
CA THR A 12 27.23 30.13 -22.25
C THR A 12 26.06 30.35 -23.21
N PHE A 13 24.83 30.21 -22.73
CA PHE A 13 23.68 30.87 -23.32
C PHE A 13 22.98 31.72 -22.26
N PHE A 14 23.35 33.02 -22.25
CA PHE A 14 22.47 34.09 -21.83
C PHE A 14 21.65 34.51 -23.07
N GLY A 15 20.33 34.73 -22.89
CA GLY A 15 19.58 35.60 -23.80
C GLY A 15 18.19 35.12 -24.23
N CYS A 16 17.19 35.56 -23.47
CA CYS A 16 15.94 36.19 -23.92
C CYS A 16 15.29 35.82 -25.28
N ASN A 17 14.03 35.41 -25.14
CA ASN A 17 12.82 35.90 -25.81
C ASN A 17 12.50 35.60 -27.29
N GLN A 18 11.21 35.23 -27.41
CA GLN A 18 10.28 35.39 -28.52
C GLN A 18 10.39 34.45 -29.73
N LYS A 19 9.41 33.56 -29.84
CA LYS A 19 8.45 33.67 -30.95
C LYS A 19 7.06 33.12 -30.60
N GLU A 20 6.14 34.06 -30.71
CA GLU A 20 4.69 34.04 -30.70
C GLU A 20 4.08 33.28 -31.90
N LYS A 21 2.75 33.12 -31.82
CA LYS A 21 1.73 33.00 -32.90
C LYS A 21 1.40 31.58 -33.39
N ASN A 22 0.16 31.11 -33.31
CA ASN A 22 -1.14 31.71 -33.67
C ASN A 22 -2.29 30.89 -32.99
N LEU A 23 -3.56 31.28 -32.81
CA LEU A 23 -4.40 32.34 -33.37
C LEU A 23 -5.64 32.52 -32.46
N ASN A 24 -5.96 33.77 -32.13
CA ASN A 24 -7.28 34.41 -31.93
C ASN A 24 -8.46 33.65 -31.26
N LEU A 25 -8.98 34.22 -30.17
CA LEU A 25 -10.35 34.73 -30.17
C LEU A 25 -10.47 36.00 -29.30
N ALA A 26 -11.24 36.95 -29.80
CA ALA A 26 -11.28 38.35 -29.38
C ALA A 26 -11.98 38.61 -28.03
N LYS A 27 -11.62 39.75 -27.43
CA LYS A 27 -12.23 40.39 -26.25
C LYS A 27 -13.76 40.41 -26.28
N THR A 28 -14.40 40.14 -25.14
CA THR A 28 -15.40 41.06 -24.57
C THR A 28 -15.50 40.82 -23.06
N GLU A 29 -15.29 41.87 -22.26
CA GLU A 29 -15.59 41.87 -20.82
C GLU A 29 -17.10 41.75 -20.61
N THR A 30 -17.56 40.87 -19.72
CA THR A 30 -18.74 41.14 -18.91
C THR A 30 -18.77 40.20 -17.71
N LYS A 31 -18.91 40.80 -16.51
CA LYS A 31 -19.07 40.14 -15.22
C LYS A 31 -19.88 38.84 -15.32
N THR A 32 -19.25 37.73 -14.95
CA THR A 32 -19.97 36.54 -14.50
C THR A 32 -19.12 35.92 -13.41
N GLU A 33 -19.79 35.60 -12.30
CA GLU A 33 -19.24 35.17 -11.03
C GLU A 33 -18.02 34.25 -11.18
N LEU A 34 -16.91 34.66 -10.55
CA LEU A 34 -15.83 33.75 -10.16
C LEU A 34 -16.45 32.74 -9.17
N THR A 35 -17.11 31.73 -9.71
CA THR A 35 -17.10 30.42 -9.07
C THR A 35 -15.68 29.93 -9.24
N GLU A 36 -14.85 30.13 -8.22
CA GLU A 36 -13.54 29.49 -8.13
C GLU A 36 -13.76 28.00 -8.36
N LYS A 37 -13.39 27.53 -9.55
CA LYS A 37 -13.49 26.12 -9.91
C LYS A 37 -12.42 25.44 -9.06
N SER A 38 -12.84 24.76 -7.98
CA SER A 38 -11.90 24.14 -7.04
C SER A 38 -11.01 23.15 -7.80
N GLU A 39 -9.72 23.48 -7.93
CA GLU A 39 -8.73 22.68 -8.63
C GLU A 39 -8.44 21.37 -7.89
N THR A 40 -8.73 20.23 -8.52
CA THR A 40 -8.43 18.92 -7.92
C THR A 40 -6.93 18.62 -8.00
N ILE A 41 -6.32 18.32 -6.85
CA ILE A 41 -4.93 17.91 -6.71
C ILE A 41 -4.87 16.38 -6.70
N PHE A 42 -4.29 15.78 -7.74
CA PHE A 42 -4.09 14.34 -7.81
C PHE A 42 -2.79 13.95 -7.13
N TRP A 43 -2.89 13.09 -6.12
CA TRP A 43 -1.73 12.51 -5.46
C TRP A 43 -1.31 11.19 -6.14
N LEU A 44 -2.29 10.45 -6.66
CA LEU A 44 -2.11 9.10 -7.18
C LEU A 44 -3.21 8.76 -8.18
N ASP A 45 -2.84 8.19 -9.33
CA ASP A 45 -3.78 7.66 -10.33
C ASP A 45 -3.13 6.45 -11.02
N THR A 46 -3.80 5.30 -10.98
CA THR A 46 -3.36 4.07 -11.65
C THR A 46 -4.53 3.38 -12.31
N ILE A 47 -4.30 2.81 -13.49
CA ILE A 47 -5.28 2.09 -14.29
C ILE A 47 -4.62 0.82 -14.86
N SER A 48 -5.29 -0.32 -14.72
CA SER A 48 -4.91 -1.57 -15.38
C SER A 48 -6.16 -2.40 -15.66
N ASN A 49 -6.29 -2.94 -16.87
CA ASN A 49 -7.42 -3.80 -17.27
C ASN A 49 -8.79 -3.23 -16.84
N ASP A 50 -9.03 -1.96 -17.18
CA ASP A 50 -10.27 -1.21 -16.92
C ASP A 50 -10.62 -1.03 -15.44
N LYS A 51 -9.67 -1.30 -14.55
CA LYS A 51 -9.75 -1.09 -13.11
C LYS A 51 -8.83 0.05 -12.70
N PHE A 52 -9.23 0.81 -11.70
CA PHE A 52 -8.50 2.01 -11.31
C PHE A 52 -8.47 2.23 -9.80
N LEU A 53 -7.48 2.99 -9.37
CA LEU A 53 -7.39 3.63 -8.06
C LEU A 53 -6.90 5.07 -8.26
N LYS A 54 -7.65 6.02 -7.73
CA LYS A 54 -7.35 7.45 -7.73
C LYS A 54 -7.37 7.96 -6.30
N ILE A 55 -6.34 8.68 -5.91
CA ILE A 55 -6.32 9.38 -4.63
C ILE A 55 -5.99 10.84 -4.90
N TYR A 56 -6.87 11.70 -4.43
CA TYR A 56 -6.83 13.13 -4.74
C TYR A 56 -7.39 13.95 -3.58
N SER A 57 -7.11 15.24 -3.59
CA SER A 57 -7.73 16.22 -2.70
C SER A 57 -8.21 17.44 -3.47
N THR A 58 -9.12 18.20 -2.87
CA THR A 58 -9.50 19.54 -3.34
C THR A 58 -8.58 20.59 -2.69
N PRO A 59 -8.38 21.76 -3.31
CA PRO A 59 -7.32 22.68 -2.91
C PRO A 59 -7.65 23.45 -1.63
N GLU A 60 -8.93 23.51 -1.26
CA GLU A 60 -9.34 24.02 0.03
C GLU A 60 -8.91 23.02 1.11
N ASN A 61 -7.79 23.29 1.79
CA ASN A 61 -7.16 22.41 2.78
C ASN A 61 -6.81 21.02 2.22
N ASP A 62 -5.91 20.98 1.25
CA ASP A 62 -5.46 19.79 0.50
C ASP A 62 -5.03 18.57 1.33
N TRP A 63 -4.48 18.77 2.53
CA TRP A 63 -4.12 17.70 3.49
C TRP A 63 -5.31 17.21 4.33
N GLN A 64 -6.42 17.93 4.32
CA GLN A 64 -7.62 17.66 5.13
C GLN A 64 -8.79 17.08 4.34
N ASN A 65 -8.70 16.96 3.02
CA ASN A 65 -9.80 16.56 2.14
C ASN A 65 -9.35 15.45 1.18
N LEU A 66 -8.89 14.33 1.73
CA LEU A 66 -8.26 13.24 0.98
C LEU A 66 -9.29 12.18 0.60
N THR A 67 -9.51 11.98 -0.70
CA THR A 67 -10.49 11.03 -1.23
C THR A 67 -9.80 9.92 -2.00
N ALA A 68 -10.21 8.68 -1.79
CA ALA A 68 -9.91 7.57 -2.71
C ALA A 68 -11.13 7.18 -3.53
N GLU A 69 -10.95 7.07 -4.84
CA GLU A 69 -11.92 6.50 -5.76
C GLU A 69 -11.32 5.27 -6.45
N PHE A 70 -12.04 4.17 -6.46
CA PHE A 70 -11.54 2.92 -7.01
C PHE A 70 -12.67 2.05 -7.54
N GLY A 71 -12.34 1.10 -8.40
CA GLY A 71 -13.32 0.21 -9.00
C GLY A 71 -12.98 -0.10 -10.45
N ASN A 72 -14.01 -0.25 -11.27
CA ASN A 72 -13.93 -0.50 -12.71
C ASN A 72 -14.97 0.33 -13.48
N GLU A 73 -15.11 0.07 -14.78
CA GLU A 73 -16.09 0.77 -15.63
C GLU A 73 -17.54 0.66 -15.15
N ASN A 74 -17.90 -0.48 -14.55
CA ASN A 74 -19.27 -0.81 -14.16
C ASN A 74 -19.59 -0.44 -12.70
N LYS A 75 -18.58 -0.46 -11.82
CA LYS A 75 -18.75 -0.26 -10.38
C LYS A 75 -17.65 0.65 -9.84
N LYS A 76 -18.04 1.69 -9.11
CA LYS A 76 -17.12 2.65 -8.52
C LYS A 76 -17.43 2.83 -7.05
N HIS A 77 -16.37 2.97 -6.27
CA HIS A 77 -16.38 3.22 -4.84
C HIS A 77 -15.65 4.53 -4.56
N LYS A 78 -16.11 5.24 -3.53
CA LYS A 78 -15.53 6.50 -3.08
C LYS A 78 -15.49 6.49 -1.55
N ILE A 79 -14.31 6.71 -0.99
CA ILE A 79 -14.12 6.75 0.46
C ILE A 79 -13.33 7.99 0.86
N ASP A 80 -13.64 8.50 2.06
CA ASP A 80 -12.86 9.53 2.72
C ASP A 80 -11.69 8.87 3.46
N LEU A 81 -10.47 9.29 3.12
CA LEU A 81 -9.24 8.83 3.77
C LEU A 81 -8.87 9.69 4.99
N LYS A 82 -9.63 10.73 5.31
CA LYS A 82 -9.40 11.61 6.47
C LYS A 82 -10.11 11.10 7.73
N THR A 83 -10.13 9.79 7.93
CA THR A 83 -10.62 9.17 9.16
C THR A 83 -9.44 8.71 10.03
N GLU A 84 -9.66 8.55 11.33
CA GLU A 84 -8.67 7.94 12.23
C GLU A 84 -8.18 6.57 11.69
N GLU A 85 -9.06 5.84 11.00
CA GLU A 85 -8.77 4.53 10.40
C GLU A 85 -7.67 4.59 9.33
N TYR A 86 -7.62 5.65 8.51
CA TYR A 86 -6.68 5.77 7.38
C TYR A 86 -5.53 6.75 7.62
N GLN A 87 -5.48 7.39 8.80
CA GLN A 87 -4.47 8.39 9.17
C GLN A 87 -3.01 7.87 9.04
N MET A 88 -2.82 6.55 9.10
CA MET A 88 -1.52 5.90 8.96
C MET A 88 -0.84 6.10 7.59
N LEU A 89 -1.55 6.59 6.57
CA LEU A 89 -1.01 6.64 5.22
C LEU A 89 0.00 7.77 4.95
N GLY A 90 0.08 8.79 5.81
CA GLY A 90 0.98 9.94 5.63
C GLY A 90 0.71 10.75 4.35
N ILE A 91 0.89 12.07 4.40
CA ILE A 91 0.78 12.94 3.22
C ILE A 91 2.05 13.80 3.15
N PRO A 92 2.69 13.98 1.97
CA PRO A 92 2.34 13.39 0.68
C PRO A 92 2.58 11.88 0.68
N PHE A 93 1.77 11.11 -0.05
CA PHE A 93 2.02 9.67 -0.16
C PHE A 93 3.37 9.44 -0.85
N THR A 94 4.37 9.04 -0.09
CA THR A 94 5.62 8.48 -0.63
C THR A 94 5.44 7.03 -1.08
N ASN A 95 4.19 6.56 -1.10
CA ASN A 95 3.81 5.16 -1.12
C ASN A 95 3.90 4.59 -2.53
N GLN A 96 4.43 3.37 -2.64
CA GLN A 96 4.36 2.60 -3.87
C GLN A 96 2.99 1.95 -3.95
N ILE A 97 2.37 2.00 -5.14
CA ILE A 97 1.21 1.16 -5.44
C ILE A 97 1.73 -0.15 -5.99
N GLU A 98 1.31 -1.24 -5.38
CA GLU A 98 1.52 -2.57 -5.93
C GLU A 98 0.16 -3.19 -6.27
N TRP A 99 0.04 -3.71 -7.48
CA TRP A 99 -1.05 -4.62 -7.80
C TRP A 99 -0.77 -5.94 -7.07
N ILE A 100 -1.66 -6.33 -6.16
CA ILE A 100 -1.56 -7.62 -5.46
C ILE A 100 -2.12 -8.72 -6.37
N THR A 101 -3.27 -8.44 -6.98
CA THR A 101 -4.00 -9.34 -7.87
C THR A 101 -4.61 -8.53 -9.00
N GLU A 102 -5.42 -9.16 -9.86
CA GLU A 102 -6.21 -8.41 -10.81
C GLU A 102 -7.30 -7.54 -10.17
N LYS A 103 -7.70 -7.79 -8.93
CA LYS A 103 -8.84 -7.10 -8.27
C LYS A 103 -8.41 -6.18 -7.14
N SER A 104 -7.18 -6.33 -6.65
CA SER A 104 -6.74 -5.71 -5.41
C SER A 104 -5.44 -4.91 -5.56
N PHE A 105 -5.45 -3.71 -4.98
CA PHE A 105 -4.31 -2.80 -4.89
C PHE A 105 -3.80 -2.75 -3.45
N ALA A 106 -2.48 -2.73 -3.29
CA ALA A 106 -1.80 -2.36 -2.07
C ALA A 106 -1.27 -0.93 -2.20
N LEU A 107 -1.68 -0.03 -1.30
CA LEU A 107 -0.83 1.12 -0.99
C LEU A 107 0.18 0.70 0.05
N ILE A 108 1.45 0.72 -0.32
CA ILE A 108 2.53 0.32 0.56
C ILE A 108 3.20 1.56 1.12
N ASN A 109 2.93 1.82 2.40
CA ASN A 109 3.73 2.77 3.17
C ASN A 109 4.78 2.01 3.98
N GLY A 110 6.01 2.52 4.00
CA GLY A 110 7.11 1.92 4.73
C GLY A 110 7.30 2.59 6.08
N CYS A 111 7.22 1.84 7.18
CA CYS A 111 7.65 2.34 8.50
C CYS A 111 9.17 2.15 8.76
N GLY A 112 9.94 1.92 7.70
CA GLY A 112 11.36 1.55 7.72
C GLY A 112 11.59 0.20 7.05
N THR A 113 12.77 -0.38 7.25
CA THR A 113 13.14 -1.70 6.74
C THR A 113 12.20 -2.75 7.32
N ASN A 114 11.43 -3.46 6.48
CA ASN A 114 10.64 -4.66 6.81
C ASN A 114 9.18 -4.46 7.27
N CYS A 115 8.66 -3.23 7.22
CA CYS A 115 7.29 -2.92 7.61
C CYS A 115 6.51 -2.40 6.40
N ARG A 116 5.48 -3.14 5.98
CA ARG A 116 4.56 -2.71 4.92
C ARG A 116 3.20 -2.42 5.56
N TYR A 117 2.82 -1.15 5.68
CA TYR A 117 1.41 -0.83 5.85
C TYR A 117 0.74 -1.08 4.52
N VAL A 118 -0.27 -1.93 4.49
CA VAL A 118 -1.01 -2.22 3.28
C VAL A 118 -2.44 -1.77 3.46
N LEU A 119 -2.83 -0.79 2.66
CA LEU A 119 -4.25 -0.55 2.40
C LEU A 119 -4.65 -1.39 1.20
N ILE A 120 -5.46 -2.43 1.44
CA ILE A 120 -5.92 -3.36 0.40
C ILE A 120 -7.26 -2.86 -0.12
N PHE A 121 -7.22 -2.15 -1.25
CA PHE A 121 -8.42 -1.81 -2.01
C PHE A 121 -8.81 -2.98 -2.88
N ASN A 122 -10.04 -3.44 -2.78
CA ASN A 122 -10.60 -4.41 -3.71
C ASN A 122 -11.65 -3.71 -4.57
N THR A 123 -11.53 -3.82 -5.89
CA THR A 123 -12.42 -3.13 -6.85
C THR A 123 -13.90 -3.52 -6.75
N GLU A 124 -14.21 -4.63 -6.08
CA GLU A 124 -15.57 -5.14 -5.90
C GLU A 124 -16.12 -4.86 -4.49
N SER A 125 -15.26 -4.56 -3.51
CA SER A 125 -15.64 -4.26 -2.13
C SER A 125 -15.76 -2.75 -1.88
N GLU A 126 -16.75 -2.34 -1.10
CA GLU A 126 -16.96 -0.92 -0.81
C GLU A 126 -15.91 -0.31 0.11
N LYS A 127 -15.35 -1.12 1.01
CA LYS A 127 -14.34 -0.68 1.98
C LYS A 127 -13.03 -1.44 1.78
N PRO A 128 -11.88 -0.76 1.87
CA PRO A 128 -10.59 -1.41 1.87
C PRO A 128 -10.33 -2.09 3.22
N ILE A 129 -9.38 -3.03 3.24
CA ILE A 129 -8.82 -3.55 4.49
C ILE A 129 -7.59 -2.70 4.86
N VAL A 130 -7.55 -2.21 6.11
CA VAL A 130 -6.42 -1.44 6.65
C VAL A 130 -5.68 -2.25 7.70
N MET A 131 -4.44 -2.62 7.44
CA MET A 131 -3.59 -3.22 8.47
C MET A 131 -2.11 -3.21 8.12
N PRO A 132 -1.22 -3.24 9.14
CA PRO A 132 0.18 -3.56 8.93
C PRO A 132 0.32 -5.04 8.53
N ILE A 133 0.96 -5.30 7.39
CA ILE A 133 1.29 -6.65 6.96
C ILE A 133 2.73 -6.96 7.35
N GLU A 134 2.92 -8.13 7.93
CA GLU A 134 4.25 -8.68 8.15
C GLU A 134 4.56 -9.74 7.07
N TYR A 135 3.74 -10.77 6.86
CA TYR A 135 4.02 -11.78 5.83
C TYR A 135 3.22 -11.59 4.54
N TYR A 136 3.90 -11.75 3.41
CA TYR A 136 3.36 -11.71 2.05
C TYR A 136 4.18 -12.65 1.15
N PRO A 137 3.62 -13.19 0.05
CA PRO A 137 4.25 -14.27 -0.72
C PRO A 137 5.67 -13.98 -1.25
N GLU A 138 6.01 -12.72 -1.50
CA GLU A 138 7.31 -12.31 -2.05
C GLU A 138 8.36 -11.93 -0.98
N ILE A 139 8.06 -12.15 0.31
CA ILE A 139 8.97 -11.81 1.40
C ILE A 139 10.26 -12.65 1.33
N LYS A 140 11.42 -11.98 1.31
CA LYS A 140 12.72 -12.65 1.09
C LYS A 140 13.48 -13.05 2.36
N TYR A 141 13.15 -12.44 3.50
CA TYR A 141 13.92 -12.57 4.74
C TYR A 141 13.21 -13.42 5.80
N ALA A 142 12.04 -13.97 5.49
CA ALA A 142 11.26 -14.83 6.38
C ALA A 142 10.96 -16.17 5.70
N ASP A 143 10.90 -17.28 6.44
CA ASP A 143 10.46 -18.58 5.90
C ASP A 143 8.93 -18.64 5.88
N TYR A 144 8.34 -17.88 4.96
CA TYR A 144 6.92 -17.93 4.65
C TYR A 144 6.70 -18.62 3.30
N LYS A 145 5.83 -19.63 3.32
CA LYS A 145 5.42 -20.37 2.12
C LYS A 145 3.90 -20.44 2.07
N THR A 146 3.34 -20.17 0.90
CA THR A 146 1.90 -20.31 0.65
C THR A 146 1.66 -20.87 -0.74
N ASP A 147 0.66 -21.73 -0.91
CA ASP A 147 0.16 -22.17 -2.22
C ASP A 147 -0.87 -21.19 -2.82
N ASN A 148 -1.25 -20.16 -2.06
CA ASN A 148 -2.12 -19.08 -2.51
C ASN A 148 -1.38 -17.73 -2.45
N PRO A 149 -1.08 -17.09 -3.61
CA PRO A 149 -0.39 -15.80 -3.67
C PRO A 149 -1.23 -14.62 -3.15
N ASN A 150 -2.50 -14.83 -2.83
CA ASN A 150 -3.36 -13.78 -2.30
C ASN A 150 -3.42 -13.80 -0.76
N LEU A 151 -2.64 -14.66 -0.09
CA LEU A 151 -2.64 -14.76 1.37
C LEU A 151 -1.56 -13.90 2.01
N TYR A 152 -2.04 -12.94 2.81
CA TYR A 152 -1.25 -11.97 3.54
C TYR A 152 -1.48 -12.19 5.04
N ILE A 153 -0.51 -11.81 5.87
CA ILE A 153 -0.59 -11.98 7.32
C ILE A 153 -0.22 -10.69 8.02
N ALA A 154 -1.18 -10.16 8.79
CA ALA A 154 -0.95 -9.14 9.80
C ALA A 154 -0.74 -9.78 11.18
N VAL A 155 -0.19 -9.00 12.10
CA VAL A 155 0.06 -9.44 13.48
C VAL A 155 -0.63 -8.48 14.44
N GLU A 156 -1.31 -9.06 15.41
CA GLU A 156 -2.00 -8.33 16.46
C GLU A 156 -1.47 -8.77 17.82
N GLN A 157 -1.01 -7.80 18.62
CA GLN A 157 -0.66 -8.03 20.02
C GLN A 157 -1.91 -7.91 20.89
N ASN A 158 -2.21 -8.97 21.63
CA ASN A 158 -3.32 -9.00 22.56
C ASN A 158 -2.90 -8.39 23.92
N ASN A 159 -3.89 -7.96 24.71
CA ASN A 159 -3.68 -7.32 26.02
C ASN A 159 -2.91 -8.18 27.05
N ASP A 160 -2.88 -9.50 26.86
CA ASP A 160 -2.21 -10.44 27.75
C ASP A 160 -0.80 -10.82 27.27
N ASN A 161 -0.20 -9.98 26.41
CA ASN A 161 1.06 -10.21 25.72
C ASN A 161 1.09 -11.46 24.83
N SER A 162 -0.05 -12.09 24.53
CA SER A 162 -0.10 -13.09 23.46
C SER A 162 -0.16 -12.41 22.10
N LEU A 163 0.21 -13.14 21.06
CA LEU A 163 0.17 -12.66 19.68
C LEU A 163 -0.85 -13.45 18.88
N SER A 164 -1.42 -12.80 17.90
CA SER A 164 -2.30 -13.43 16.92
C SER A 164 -1.85 -13.08 15.52
N LEU A 165 -1.95 -14.06 14.63
CA LEU A 165 -1.82 -13.83 13.20
C LEU A 165 -3.22 -13.60 12.63
N ILE A 166 -3.38 -12.52 11.88
CA ILE A 166 -4.59 -12.26 11.10
C ILE A 166 -4.25 -12.65 9.66
N ILE A 167 -4.86 -13.74 9.19
CA ILE A 167 -4.71 -14.21 7.81
C ILE A 167 -5.75 -13.49 6.95
N ILE A 168 -5.33 -12.89 5.85
CA ILE A 168 -6.20 -12.15 4.92
C ILE A 168 -6.07 -12.76 3.54
N GLU A 169 -7.20 -13.02 2.89
CA GLU A 169 -7.24 -13.30 1.46
C GLU A 169 -7.69 -12.03 0.72
N THR A 170 -6.82 -11.48 -0.11
CA THR A 170 -6.95 -10.10 -0.61
C THR A 170 -8.10 -9.88 -1.59
N ASP A 171 -8.55 -10.91 -2.30
CA ASP A 171 -9.59 -10.77 -3.33
C ASP A 171 -11.01 -10.89 -2.77
N SER A 172 -11.19 -11.80 -1.82
CA SER A 172 -12.44 -11.97 -1.10
C SER A 172 -12.54 -11.07 0.12
N GLN A 173 -11.42 -10.47 0.54
CA GLN A 173 -11.27 -9.71 1.79
C GLN A 173 -11.70 -10.50 3.04
N LYS A 174 -11.75 -11.83 2.94
CA LYS A 174 -12.05 -12.69 4.08
C LYS A 174 -10.85 -12.78 5.01
N THR A 175 -11.13 -12.87 6.30
CA THR A 175 -10.07 -12.91 7.31
C THR A 175 -10.24 -14.07 8.28
N GLU A 176 -9.14 -14.46 8.91
CA GLU A 176 -9.18 -15.35 10.06
C GLU A 176 -8.08 -15.03 11.07
N LYS A 177 -8.44 -15.06 12.35
CA LYS A 177 -7.50 -14.91 13.46
C LYS A 177 -6.99 -16.28 13.95
N VAL A 178 -5.67 -16.40 14.04
CA VAL A 178 -4.95 -17.55 14.60
C VAL A 178 -4.17 -17.09 15.82
N ASN A 179 -4.65 -17.46 17.01
CA ASN A 179 -3.98 -17.11 18.26
C ASN A 179 -2.76 -18.00 18.47
N LEU A 180 -1.59 -17.41 18.72
CA LEU A 180 -0.41 -18.14 19.13
C LEU A 180 -0.46 -18.44 20.64
N PRO A 181 0.11 -19.57 21.10
CA PRO A 181 0.20 -19.84 22.53
C PRO A 181 1.00 -18.76 23.27
N LYS A 182 0.59 -18.39 24.48
CA LYS A 182 1.17 -17.25 25.23
C LYS A 182 2.67 -17.38 25.46
N ASP A 183 3.12 -18.60 25.73
CA ASP A 183 4.51 -18.96 26.00
C ASP A 183 5.40 -18.97 24.74
N TRP A 184 4.85 -18.61 23.57
CA TRP A 184 5.64 -18.37 22.37
C TRP A 184 6.18 -16.96 22.32
N ASN A 185 5.57 -15.99 23.01
CA ASN A 185 6.06 -14.62 22.96
C ASN A 185 7.40 -14.51 23.69
N ARG A 186 8.47 -14.20 22.95
CA ARG A 186 9.86 -14.05 23.45
C ARG A 186 10.22 -12.63 23.86
N GLY A 187 9.29 -11.67 23.74
CA GLY A 187 9.50 -10.28 24.10
C GLY A 187 9.03 -9.31 23.02
N ILE A 188 9.59 -8.10 23.06
CA ILE A 188 9.31 -7.02 22.11
C ILE A 188 10.21 -7.19 20.87
N GLY A 189 9.60 -7.36 19.71
CA GLY A 189 10.29 -7.52 18.44
C GLY A 189 9.29 -7.74 17.29
N GLN A 190 9.79 -7.71 16.05
CA GLN A 190 8.99 -8.11 14.88
C GLN A 190 8.63 -9.59 14.99
N ILE A 191 7.53 -10.01 14.36
CA ILE A 191 7.06 -11.40 14.44
C ILE A 191 8.11 -12.43 14.00
N TYR A 192 9.08 -12.04 13.16
CA TYR A 192 10.18 -12.89 12.71
C TYR A 192 11.16 -13.29 13.82
N GLY A 193 11.21 -12.54 14.93
CA GLY A 193 11.96 -12.95 16.12
C GLY A 193 11.22 -13.98 16.99
N ILE A 194 9.94 -14.20 16.69
CA ILE A 194 9.03 -15.04 17.47
C ILE A 194 8.66 -16.29 16.68
N VAL A 195 8.34 -16.16 15.40
CA VAL A 195 7.97 -17.26 14.52
C VAL A 195 9.06 -17.46 13.49
N ASP A 196 9.58 -18.68 13.41
CA ASP A 196 10.69 -19.02 12.52
C ASP A 196 10.21 -19.46 11.14
N LYS A 197 9.04 -20.11 11.08
CA LYS A 197 8.43 -20.57 9.81
C LYS A 197 6.92 -20.50 9.85
N ILE A 198 6.32 -20.07 8.74
CA ILE A 198 4.90 -20.19 8.45
C ILE A 198 4.72 -20.87 7.09
N GLU A 199 3.91 -21.92 7.04
CA GLU A 199 3.52 -22.56 5.79
C GLU A 199 2.00 -22.68 5.73
N ILE A 200 1.39 -22.14 4.67
CA ILE A 200 -0.03 -22.33 4.37
C ILE A 200 -0.16 -23.19 3.12
N LYS A 201 -0.85 -24.32 3.25
CA LYS A 201 -1.10 -25.23 2.12
C LYS A 201 -2.44 -25.91 2.27
N ASN A 202 -3.25 -25.92 1.20
CA ASN A 202 -4.59 -26.53 1.18
C ASN A 202 -5.44 -26.10 2.39
N SER A 203 -5.47 -24.79 2.66
CA SER A 203 -6.18 -24.19 3.81
C SER A 203 -5.73 -24.72 5.18
N LYS A 204 -4.51 -25.25 5.31
CA LYS A 204 -3.90 -25.59 6.59
C LYS A 204 -2.71 -24.67 6.82
N ILE A 205 -2.66 -24.07 8.01
CA ILE A 205 -1.52 -23.29 8.45
C ILE A 205 -0.67 -24.12 9.42
N ASN A 206 0.64 -24.14 9.18
CA ASN A 206 1.67 -24.69 10.04
C ASN A 206 2.58 -23.55 10.49
N ILE A 207 2.75 -23.39 11.80
CA ILE A 207 3.59 -22.35 12.40
C ILE A 207 4.62 -23.04 13.28
N VAL A 208 5.89 -22.69 13.11
CA VAL A 208 7.00 -23.31 13.85
C VAL A 208 7.82 -22.25 14.58
N GLN A 209 8.25 -22.62 15.78
CA GLN A 209 9.19 -21.85 16.59
C GLN A 209 10.27 -22.80 17.18
N TYR A 210 11.55 -22.56 16.90
CA TYR A 210 12.72 -23.29 17.41
C TYR A 210 13.30 -22.59 18.63
N GLN A 211 13.27 -23.25 19.78
CA GLN A 211 13.84 -22.73 21.03
C GLN A 211 15.37 -22.90 21.07
N GLU A 212 16.06 -22.06 21.85
CA GLU A 212 17.51 -22.15 22.07
C GLU A 212 17.95 -23.51 22.65
N ASN A 213 17.08 -24.15 23.45
CA ASN A 213 17.33 -25.48 24.01
C ASN A 213 17.08 -26.63 23.01
N GLY A 214 16.86 -26.32 21.73
CA GLY A 214 16.60 -27.28 20.66
C GLY A 214 15.16 -27.81 20.59
N ILE A 215 14.26 -27.38 21.49
CA ILE A 215 12.85 -27.77 21.44
C ILE A 215 12.17 -27.08 20.26
N LYS A 216 11.44 -27.86 19.46
CA LYS A 216 10.55 -27.35 18.41
C LYS A 216 9.13 -27.21 18.95
N LYS A 217 8.56 -26.01 18.90
CA LYS A 217 7.13 -25.76 19.09
C LYS A 217 6.44 -25.67 17.73
N GLU A 218 5.23 -26.21 17.64
CA GLU A 218 4.47 -26.27 16.39
C GLU A 218 2.99 -26.04 16.65
N LEU A 219 2.35 -25.21 15.81
CA LEU A 219 0.91 -25.01 15.78
C LEU A 219 0.38 -25.38 14.40
N ASN A 220 -0.61 -26.26 14.36
CA ASN A 220 -1.31 -26.65 13.16
C ASN A 220 -2.78 -26.27 13.28
N LYS A 221 -3.32 -25.59 12.26
CA LYS A 221 -4.74 -25.21 12.23
C LYS A 221 -5.31 -25.33 10.82
N ILE A 222 -6.56 -25.74 10.72
CA ILE A 222 -7.34 -25.59 9.48
C ILE A 222 -7.87 -24.17 9.45
N LEU A 223 -7.66 -23.49 8.33
CA LEU A 223 -8.17 -22.15 8.07
C LEU A 223 -9.60 -22.23 7.52
N THR A 224 -10.47 -21.45 8.12
CA THR A 224 -11.84 -21.15 7.69
C THR A 224 -11.98 -19.63 7.58
N LEU A 225 -11.43 -19.06 6.51
CA LEU A 225 -11.56 -17.63 6.19
C LEU A 225 -13.05 -17.25 6.09
N LYS A 226 -13.45 -16.20 6.79
CA LYS A 226 -14.85 -15.71 6.84
C LYS A 226 -14.98 -14.31 6.31
#